data_AF-A0A1H8J2I6-F1
#
_entry.id   AF-A0A1H8J2I6-F1
#
_cell.length_a   1.000
_cell.length_b   1.000
_cell.length_c   1.000
_cell.angle_alpha   90.00
_cell.angle_beta   90.00
_cell.angle_gamma   90.00
#
_symmetry.space_group_name_H-M   'P 1'
#
loop_
_entity.id
_entity.type
_entity.pdbx_description
1 polymer ?
#
loop_
_entity_poly.entity_id
_entity_poly.type
_entity_poly.pdbx_seq_one_letter_code
_entity_poly.pdbx_strand_id
1 'polypeptide(L)'
;MKFELKNHITKAVALALCSAFVTAAQAAPTTITNGLTSATIDDAGYFYSGSATGLNFAGREFVNIDTMASNWSLNANGGSIAIADEVLGNNPLATVAFGPIAGSISVVTNLGGGGGGWALTETISIPTSGAQVGHVAVTINLTNNTGSDATGVQWGVGIDPDQGRTATPDLGNGTTNDILGLGGAAAVRATSLDGWAVTLANTTSASAFSIAGYVDPLSCCSPVDPGVMLALLHKQLVAMVLRIAQSIWLMI
;
A
#
# COMPACT_ATOMS: atom_id res chain seq x y z
N MET A 1 2.38 50.05 35.15
CA MET A 1 3.18 48.95 34.56
C MET A 1 2.91 48.93 33.06
N LYS A 2 3.92 49.19 32.22
CA LYS A 2 3.80 49.10 30.76
C LYS A 2 3.97 47.64 30.36
N PHE A 3 2.96 47.03 29.76
CA PHE A 3 3.07 45.69 29.19
C PHE A 3 3.77 45.76 27.82
N GLU A 4 4.98 45.22 27.75
CA GLU A 4 5.80 45.03 26.55
C GLU A 4 5.19 43.92 25.66
N LEU A 5 4.09 44.21 24.97
CA LEU A 5 3.42 43.24 24.09
C LEU A 5 4.15 43.04 22.74
N LYS A 6 5.05 43.95 22.37
CA LYS A 6 5.70 43.96 21.04
C LYS A 6 6.73 42.85 20.84
N ASN A 7 7.40 42.37 21.90
CA ASN A 7 8.52 41.44 21.75
C ASN A 7 8.10 39.97 21.63
N HIS A 8 6.87 39.64 22.03
CA HIS A 8 6.33 38.27 21.96
C HIS A 8 5.66 37.98 20.60
N ILE A 9 5.06 39.00 19.98
CA ILE A 9 4.42 38.85 18.66
C ILE A 9 5.50 38.62 17.59
N THR A 10 6.62 39.35 17.63
CA THR A 10 7.71 39.17 16.66
C THR A 10 8.38 37.79 16.75
N LYS A 11 8.48 37.21 17.96
CA LYS A 11 8.98 35.83 18.15
C LYS A 11 7.96 34.77 17.72
N ALA A 12 6.68 35.00 17.96
CA ALA A 12 5.61 34.10 17.49
C ALA A 12 5.51 34.11 15.95
N VAL A 13 5.71 35.26 15.31
CA VAL A 13 5.73 35.39 13.85
C VAL A 13 6.97 34.75 13.25
N ALA A 14 8.15 34.83 13.90
CA ALA A 14 9.37 34.16 13.43
C ALA A 14 9.31 32.62 13.56
N LEU A 15 8.64 32.09 14.59
CA LEU A 15 8.45 30.64 14.73
C LEU A 15 7.38 30.11 13.75
N ALA A 16 6.37 30.92 13.42
CA ALA A 16 5.33 30.57 12.45
C ALA A 16 5.79 30.70 10.97
N LEU A 17 6.75 31.59 10.66
CA LEU A 17 7.27 31.73 9.29
C LEU A 17 8.30 30.66 8.92
N CYS A 18 9.00 30.05 9.88
CA CYS A 18 9.83 28.87 9.63
C CYS A 18 8.97 27.60 9.38
N SER A 19 7.66 27.66 9.61
CA SER A 19 6.70 26.59 9.31
C SER A 19 6.09 26.70 7.92
N ALA A 20 6.31 27.82 7.20
CA ALA A 20 5.51 28.18 6.03
C ALA A 20 6.08 27.69 4.68
N PHE A 21 7.27 27.10 4.64
CA PHE A 21 7.81 26.49 3.43
C PHE A 21 8.65 25.26 3.77
N VAL A 22 8.07 24.33 4.52
CA VAL A 22 8.40 22.93 4.23
C VAL A 22 7.67 22.68 2.92
N THR A 23 8.29 23.01 1.78
CA THR A 23 8.14 22.11 0.65
C THR A 23 8.45 20.76 1.26
N ALA A 24 7.44 19.91 1.47
CA ALA A 24 7.70 18.52 1.78
C ALA A 24 8.66 18.11 0.67
N ALA A 25 9.94 17.97 1.01
CA ALA A 25 10.83 17.24 0.15
C ALA A 25 10.12 15.90 0.05
N GLN A 26 9.53 15.62 -1.11
CA GLN A 26 8.92 14.32 -1.39
C GLN A 26 10.01 13.35 -0.97
N ALA A 27 9.76 12.56 0.08
CA ALA A 27 10.82 11.66 0.49
C ALA A 27 11.00 10.71 -0.68
N ALA A 28 12.27 10.47 -1.02
CA ALA A 28 12.57 9.60 -2.13
C ALA A 28 12.00 8.20 -1.81
N PRO A 29 11.50 7.47 -2.82
CA PRO A 29 11.09 6.08 -2.65
C PRO A 29 12.13 5.29 -1.86
N THR A 30 11.68 4.51 -0.90
CA THR A 30 12.54 3.81 0.05
C THR A 30 12.65 2.34 -0.33
N THR A 31 13.87 1.84 -0.48
CA THR A 31 14.13 0.42 -0.80
C THR A 31 14.48 -0.38 0.44
N ILE A 32 13.90 -1.58 0.55
CA ILE A 32 14.28 -2.61 1.52
C ILE A 32 14.75 -3.87 0.78
N THR A 33 15.85 -4.45 1.23
CA THR A 33 16.42 -5.68 0.65
C THR A 33 16.81 -6.64 1.76
N ASN A 34 16.46 -7.91 1.59
CA ASN A 34 16.93 -8.98 2.45
C ASN A 34 16.96 -10.30 1.69
N GLY A 35 18.13 -10.94 1.65
CA GLY A 35 18.37 -12.14 0.86
C GLY A 35 18.15 -11.87 -0.62
N LEU A 36 17.26 -12.66 -1.23
CA LEU A 36 16.91 -12.55 -2.65
C LEU A 36 15.75 -11.58 -2.89
N THR A 37 15.11 -11.07 -1.84
CA THR A 37 13.91 -10.23 -1.95
C THR A 37 14.27 -8.77 -1.79
N SER A 38 13.71 -7.92 -2.64
CA SER A 38 13.73 -6.47 -2.42
C SER A 38 12.41 -5.84 -2.81
N ALA A 39 12.09 -4.70 -2.20
CA ALA A 39 10.95 -3.89 -2.55
C ALA A 39 11.30 -2.40 -2.44
N THR A 40 10.81 -1.59 -3.36
CA THR A 40 10.90 -0.12 -3.28
C THR A 40 9.51 0.44 -3.10
N ILE A 41 9.35 1.28 -2.07
CA ILE A 41 8.06 1.79 -1.60
C ILE A 41 8.03 3.30 -1.78
N ASP A 42 6.97 3.80 -2.41
CA ASP A 42 6.75 5.23 -2.56
C ASP A 42 6.22 5.87 -1.26
N ASP A 43 6.25 7.20 -1.18
CA ASP A 43 5.66 7.96 -0.09
C ASP A 43 4.18 7.61 0.15
N ALA A 44 3.45 7.24 -0.89
CA ALA A 44 2.06 6.82 -0.78
C ALA A 44 1.87 5.36 -0.29
N GLY A 45 2.92 4.56 -0.15
CA GLY A 45 2.86 3.18 0.36
C GLY A 45 2.66 2.07 -0.68
N TYR A 46 2.46 2.41 -1.96
CA TYR A 46 2.48 1.41 -3.04
C TYR A 46 3.91 1.04 -3.45
N PHE A 47 4.07 -0.08 -4.19
CA PHE A 47 5.34 -0.43 -4.80
C PHE A 47 5.70 0.58 -5.88
N TYR A 48 6.90 1.13 -5.85
CA TYR A 48 7.33 2.21 -6.74
C TYR A 48 7.97 1.65 -8.02
N SER A 49 7.47 2.09 -9.17
CA SER A 49 7.95 1.60 -10.46
C SER A 49 9.19 2.30 -11.03
N GLY A 50 9.45 3.55 -10.60
CA GLY A 50 10.52 4.37 -11.15
C GLY A 50 11.93 4.00 -10.67
N SER A 51 12.08 2.94 -9.88
CA SER A 51 13.37 2.37 -9.45
C SER A 51 13.75 1.14 -10.29
N ALA A 52 15.00 0.71 -10.19
CA ALA A 52 15.47 -0.51 -10.86
C ALA A 52 14.68 -1.77 -10.43
N THR A 53 14.13 -1.77 -9.21
CA THR A 53 13.24 -2.79 -8.67
C THR A 53 12.13 -2.16 -7.83
N GLY A 54 10.90 -2.61 -7.96
CA GLY A 54 9.75 -2.20 -7.14
C GLY A 54 9.27 -3.35 -6.27
N LEU A 55 9.19 -4.55 -6.83
CA LEU A 55 9.05 -5.81 -6.10
C LEU A 55 9.85 -6.89 -6.81
N ASN A 56 10.91 -7.36 -6.16
CA ASN A 56 11.86 -8.30 -6.74
C ASN A 56 12.06 -9.54 -5.86
N PHE A 57 12.21 -10.68 -6.51
CA PHE A 57 12.72 -11.90 -5.89
C PHE A 57 13.71 -12.61 -6.80
N ALA A 58 14.93 -12.85 -6.31
CA ALA A 58 15.99 -13.56 -7.02
C ALA A 58 16.35 -12.95 -8.40
N GLY A 59 16.28 -11.62 -8.51
CA GLY A 59 16.54 -10.89 -9.76
C GLY A 59 15.32 -10.83 -10.69
N ARG A 60 14.15 -11.27 -10.21
CA ARG A 60 12.90 -11.36 -10.96
C ARG A 60 11.94 -10.26 -10.49
N GLU A 61 11.50 -9.38 -11.39
CA GLU A 61 10.75 -8.16 -11.07
C GLU A 61 9.27 -8.30 -11.37
N PHE A 62 8.40 -7.90 -10.43
CA PHE A 62 6.97 -8.22 -10.47
C PHE A 62 6.04 -7.01 -10.64
N VAL A 63 6.52 -5.76 -10.55
CA VAL A 63 5.64 -4.57 -10.65
C VAL A 63 6.20 -3.42 -11.49
N ASN A 64 7.45 -3.53 -11.98
CA ASN A 64 8.15 -2.45 -12.70
C ASN A 64 8.32 -2.73 -14.21
N ILE A 65 7.48 -3.57 -14.85
CA ILE A 65 7.71 -4.00 -16.23
C ILE A 65 6.44 -3.88 -17.07
N ASP A 66 6.50 -3.19 -18.20
CA ASP A 66 5.34 -2.95 -19.08
C ASP A 66 4.31 -1.99 -18.46
N THR A 67 3.11 -2.47 -18.09
CA THR A 67 2.04 -1.61 -17.56
C THR A 67 2.01 -1.70 -16.05
N MET A 68 2.94 -0.97 -15.44
CA MET A 68 3.14 -0.87 -14.01
C MET A 68 1.84 -0.51 -13.28
N ALA A 69 1.47 -1.27 -12.26
CA ALA A 69 0.40 -0.85 -11.35
C ALA A 69 0.59 -1.43 -9.95
N SER A 70 0.58 -0.55 -8.96
CA SER A 70 0.41 -0.89 -7.54
C SER A 70 -0.49 0.16 -6.91
N ASN A 71 -1.50 -0.27 -6.18
CA ASN A 71 -2.49 0.65 -5.64
C ASN A 71 -3.09 0.16 -4.33
N TRP A 72 -3.71 1.11 -3.63
CA TRP A 72 -4.63 0.83 -2.55
C TRP A 72 -5.76 1.86 -2.54
N SER A 73 -6.89 1.46 -1.95
CA SER A 73 -8.08 2.29 -1.91
C SER A 73 -8.80 2.15 -0.57
N LEU A 74 -9.32 3.28 -0.08
CA LEU A 74 -10.11 3.39 1.14
C LEU A 74 -11.46 4.00 0.81
N ASN A 75 -12.52 3.27 1.11
CA ASN A 75 -13.88 3.79 1.13
C ASN A 75 -14.37 3.91 2.57
N ALA A 76 -15.24 4.89 2.84
CA ALA A 76 -15.98 5.03 4.08
C ALA A 76 -17.21 5.89 3.85
N ASN A 77 -18.22 5.76 4.72
CA ASN A 77 -19.43 6.59 4.72
C ASN A 77 -20.17 6.59 3.36
N GLY A 78 -20.09 5.47 2.62
CA GLY A 78 -20.73 5.32 1.31
C GLY A 78 -19.98 5.95 0.14
N GLY A 79 -18.72 6.38 0.31
CA GLY A 79 -17.93 6.96 -0.77
C GLY A 79 -16.42 6.65 -0.67
N SER A 80 -15.69 7.04 -1.71
CA SER A 80 -14.23 6.95 -1.74
C SER A 80 -13.60 8.07 -0.92
N ILE A 81 -12.64 7.71 -0.07
CA ILE A 81 -11.90 8.62 0.81
C ILE A 81 -10.52 8.90 0.24
N ALA A 82 -9.82 7.84 -0.17
CA ALA A 82 -8.45 7.92 -0.66
C ALA A 82 -8.19 6.77 -1.63
N ILE A 83 -7.49 7.07 -2.72
CA ILE A 83 -6.97 6.09 -3.67
C ILE A 83 -5.52 6.48 -3.93
N ALA A 84 -4.58 5.64 -3.52
CA ALA A 84 -3.19 5.78 -3.93
C ALA A 84 -2.94 4.82 -5.08
N ASP A 85 -2.39 5.35 -6.15
CA ASP A 85 -2.24 4.67 -7.42
C ASP A 85 -0.90 5.09 -8.02
N GLU A 86 -0.05 4.09 -8.21
CA GLU A 86 1.29 4.24 -8.76
C GLU A 86 1.24 4.81 -10.18
N VAL A 87 0.26 4.40 -11.00
CA VAL A 87 0.06 4.89 -12.37
C VAL A 87 -0.17 6.40 -12.39
N LEU A 88 -0.90 6.92 -11.39
CA LEU A 88 -1.19 8.35 -11.25
C LEU A 88 -0.12 9.09 -10.43
N GLY A 89 0.76 8.37 -9.73
CA GLY A 89 1.78 8.93 -8.85
C GLY A 89 1.20 9.77 -7.71
N ASN A 90 0.04 9.38 -7.15
CA ASN A 90 -0.69 10.21 -6.19
C ASN A 90 -0.53 9.75 -4.74
N ASN A 91 -0.56 10.71 -3.82
CA ASN A 91 -0.43 10.49 -2.39
C ASN A 91 -1.61 11.13 -1.63
N PRO A 92 -2.76 10.45 -1.58
CA PRO A 92 -4.02 11.04 -1.10
C PRO A 92 -4.04 11.33 0.40
N LEU A 93 -3.16 10.69 1.18
CA LEU A 93 -3.09 10.87 2.64
C LEU A 93 -1.85 11.67 3.09
N ALA A 94 -1.13 12.28 2.15
CA ALA A 94 0.12 13.02 2.38
C ALA A 94 1.07 12.25 3.30
N THR A 95 1.23 10.96 3.01
CA THR A 95 2.12 10.06 3.74
C THR A 95 3.57 10.27 3.31
N VAL A 96 4.50 9.82 4.14
CA VAL A 96 5.93 9.85 3.86
C VAL A 96 6.52 8.50 4.20
N ALA A 97 7.30 7.93 3.28
CA ALA A 97 8.06 6.71 3.47
C ALA A 97 9.44 7.04 4.05
N PHE A 98 9.88 6.27 5.04
CA PHE A 98 11.24 6.38 5.57
C PHE A 98 11.77 5.05 6.11
N GLY A 99 13.09 4.91 6.11
CA GLY A 99 13.82 3.74 6.57
C GLY A 99 14.78 3.21 5.50
N PRO A 100 15.14 1.91 5.54
CA PRO A 100 14.75 0.93 6.54
C PRO A 100 15.35 1.22 7.94
N ILE A 101 14.54 1.14 9.00
CA ILE A 101 14.98 1.19 10.41
C ILE A 101 14.67 -0.18 11.03
N ALA A 102 15.68 -0.81 11.65
CA ALA A 102 15.54 -2.15 12.23
C ALA A 102 14.94 -3.20 11.26
N GLY A 103 15.27 -3.09 9.97
CA GLY A 103 14.80 -4.02 8.93
C GLY A 103 13.37 -3.79 8.44
N SER A 104 12.82 -2.58 8.66
CA SER A 104 11.47 -2.22 8.17
C SER A 104 11.42 -0.80 7.61
N ILE A 105 10.61 -0.58 6.58
CA ILE A 105 10.19 0.73 6.10
C ILE A 105 8.92 1.12 6.86
N SER A 106 8.80 2.39 7.22
CA SER A 106 7.58 2.97 7.77
C SER A 106 7.01 3.99 6.79
N VAL A 107 5.70 3.93 6.55
CA VAL A 107 4.96 4.93 5.77
C VAL A 107 3.91 5.54 6.70
N VAL A 108 3.95 6.85 6.91
CA VAL A 108 3.07 7.52 7.89
C VAL A 108 2.49 8.80 7.35
N THR A 109 1.22 9.07 7.66
CA THR A 109 0.60 10.36 7.36
C THR A 109 1.36 11.48 8.07
N ASN A 110 1.81 12.48 7.31
CA ASN A 110 2.51 13.61 7.90
C ASN A 110 1.56 14.48 8.75
N LEU A 111 2.10 15.14 9.78
CA LEU A 111 1.35 15.98 10.70
C LEU A 111 0.70 17.15 9.93
N GLY A 112 -0.61 17.07 9.72
CA GLY A 112 -1.43 18.09 9.07
C GLY A 112 -2.00 17.72 7.70
N GLY A 113 -1.68 16.53 7.16
CA GLY A 113 -1.96 16.18 5.75
C GLY A 113 -2.98 15.05 5.49
N GLY A 114 -3.63 14.50 6.51
CA GLY A 114 -4.55 13.38 6.32
C GLY A 114 -5.73 13.73 5.40
N GLY A 115 -5.75 13.16 4.19
CA GLY A 115 -6.87 13.27 3.25
C GLY A 115 -8.18 12.85 3.91
N GLY A 116 -9.15 13.75 3.94
CA GLY A 116 -10.49 13.48 4.47
C GLY A 116 -10.56 13.14 5.97
N GLY A 117 -9.55 13.51 6.77
CA GLY A 117 -9.53 13.22 8.22
C GLY A 117 -9.10 11.79 8.57
N TRP A 118 -8.41 11.10 7.66
CA TRP A 118 -7.84 9.78 7.90
C TRP A 118 -6.32 9.85 8.02
N ALA A 119 -5.75 8.96 8.82
CA ALA A 119 -4.31 8.77 8.91
C ALA A 119 -3.95 7.31 8.63
N LEU A 120 -2.81 7.11 7.98
CA LEU A 120 -2.21 5.81 7.69
C LEU A 120 -0.91 5.64 8.46
N THR A 121 -0.70 4.45 8.98
CA THR A 121 0.59 3.94 9.42
C THR A 121 0.77 2.58 8.79
N GLU A 122 1.77 2.47 7.94
CA GLU A 122 2.13 1.23 7.28
C GLU A 122 3.57 0.86 7.64
N THR A 123 3.83 -0.44 7.75
CA THR A 123 5.15 -0.98 8.03
C THR A 123 5.44 -2.12 7.06
N ILE A 124 6.49 -1.95 6.26
CA ILE A 124 6.93 -2.94 5.28
C ILE A 124 8.21 -3.58 5.79
N SER A 125 8.28 -4.91 5.83
CA SER A 125 9.46 -5.64 6.28
C SER A 125 9.70 -6.88 5.44
N ILE A 126 10.94 -7.38 5.45
CA ILE A 126 11.29 -8.68 4.87
C ILE A 126 11.89 -9.54 5.99
N PRO A 127 11.16 -10.50 6.57
CA PRO A 127 11.67 -11.24 7.72
C PRO A 127 12.89 -12.10 7.38
N THR A 128 13.74 -12.25 8.40
CA THR A 128 14.99 -13.02 8.35
C THR A 128 14.87 -14.41 8.98
N SER A 129 13.75 -14.72 9.66
CA SER A 129 13.53 -16.03 10.28
C SER A 129 12.04 -16.40 10.33
N GLY A 130 11.76 -17.69 10.50
CA GLY A 130 10.41 -18.25 10.58
C GLY A 130 9.85 -18.71 9.23
N ALA A 131 8.55 -19.01 9.19
CA ALA A 131 7.89 -19.50 7.98
C ALA A 131 7.73 -18.43 6.87
N GLN A 132 8.12 -17.19 7.15
CA GLN A 132 7.90 -16.03 6.28
C GLN A 132 9.21 -15.39 5.81
N VAL A 133 10.32 -16.14 5.86
CA VAL A 133 11.63 -15.67 5.42
C VAL A 133 11.58 -15.31 3.94
N GLY A 134 11.99 -14.08 3.60
CA GLY A 134 12.02 -13.62 2.21
C GLY A 134 10.68 -13.14 1.65
N HIS A 135 9.60 -13.12 2.45
CA HIS A 135 8.33 -12.52 2.05
C HIS A 135 8.35 -11.01 2.33
N VAL A 136 7.66 -10.22 1.50
CA VAL A 136 7.36 -8.82 1.83
C VAL A 136 6.11 -8.80 2.69
N ALA A 137 6.26 -8.40 3.95
CA ALA A 137 5.18 -8.27 4.91
C ALA A 137 4.80 -6.81 5.06
N VAL A 138 3.51 -6.49 4.91
CA VAL A 138 3.00 -5.10 4.89
C VAL A 138 1.93 -4.92 5.96
N THR A 139 2.24 -4.27 7.07
CA THR A 139 1.25 -4.03 8.14
C THR A 139 0.61 -2.68 7.95
N ILE A 140 -0.72 -2.62 7.82
CA ILE A 140 -1.45 -1.36 7.66
C ILE A 140 -2.33 -1.07 8.86
N ASN A 141 -2.32 0.18 9.31
CA ASN A 141 -3.24 0.72 10.29
C ASN A 141 -3.82 2.04 9.78
N LEU A 142 -5.16 2.09 9.73
CA LEU A 142 -5.92 3.28 9.36
C LEU A 142 -6.60 3.84 10.60
N THR A 143 -6.46 5.15 10.81
CA THR A 143 -7.06 5.86 11.94
C THR A 143 -8.05 6.89 11.41
N ASN A 144 -9.30 6.78 11.86
CA ASN A 144 -10.33 7.78 11.58
C ASN A 144 -10.24 8.93 12.59
N ASN A 145 -9.86 10.12 12.12
CA ASN A 145 -9.74 11.35 12.90
C ASN A 145 -10.83 12.37 12.52
N THR A 146 -11.91 11.96 11.86
CA THR A 146 -13.00 12.86 11.41
C THR A 146 -13.84 13.43 12.55
N GLY A 147 -13.68 12.93 13.78
CA GLY A 147 -14.53 13.29 14.92
C GLY A 147 -15.92 12.66 14.89
N SER A 148 -16.16 11.73 13.96
CA SER A 148 -17.41 10.97 13.83
C SER A 148 -17.12 9.50 13.58
N ASP A 149 -18.05 8.62 13.97
CA ASP A 149 -17.95 7.21 13.63
C ASP A 149 -18.04 7.06 12.11
N ALA A 150 -17.00 6.50 11.50
CA ALA A 150 -17.11 6.07 10.11
C ALA A 150 -18.18 4.96 10.04
N THR A 151 -18.79 4.75 8.87
CA THR A 151 -19.65 3.59 8.54
C THR A 151 -19.19 2.97 7.22
N GLY A 152 -19.49 1.68 6.99
CA GLY A 152 -19.19 1.00 5.72
C GLY A 152 -17.76 1.23 5.21
N VAL A 153 -16.76 1.12 6.09
CA VAL A 153 -15.36 1.32 5.68
C VAL A 153 -14.96 0.13 4.82
N GLN A 154 -14.15 0.32 3.78
CA GLN A 154 -13.66 -0.74 2.90
C GLN A 154 -12.22 -0.40 2.53
N TRP A 155 -11.36 -1.41 2.42
CA TRP A 155 -9.95 -1.22 2.09
C TRP A 155 -9.51 -2.28 1.09
N GLY A 156 -8.90 -1.85 0.00
CA GLY A 156 -8.35 -2.71 -1.03
C GLY A 156 -6.88 -2.42 -1.25
N VAL A 157 -6.14 -3.45 -1.65
CA VAL A 157 -4.78 -3.34 -2.21
C VAL A 157 -4.75 -4.13 -3.50
N GLY A 158 -3.96 -3.66 -4.46
CA GLY A 158 -3.82 -4.28 -5.77
C GLY A 158 -2.41 -4.14 -6.29
N ILE A 159 -1.97 -5.15 -7.02
CA ILE A 159 -0.81 -5.07 -7.90
C ILE A 159 -1.24 -5.62 -9.26
N ASP A 160 -0.67 -5.09 -10.32
CA ASP A 160 -0.55 -5.84 -11.56
C ASP A 160 0.78 -6.60 -11.52
N PRO A 161 0.75 -7.91 -11.24
CA PRO A 161 1.97 -8.69 -11.19
C PRO A 161 2.45 -8.95 -12.61
N ASP A 162 3.38 -8.11 -13.07
CA ASP A 162 4.08 -8.20 -14.33
C ASP A 162 5.01 -9.42 -14.37
N GLN A 163 4.42 -10.61 -14.43
CA GLN A 163 4.99 -11.92 -14.73
C GLN A 163 6.38 -12.29 -14.17
N GLY A 164 6.90 -11.60 -13.16
CA GLY A 164 8.28 -11.75 -12.73
C GLY A 164 9.26 -11.72 -13.92
N ARG A 165 9.34 -10.77 -14.83
CA ARG A 165 10.25 -11.02 -15.98
C ARG A 165 11.73 -11.00 -15.55
N THR A 166 12.56 -11.85 -16.17
CA THR A 166 14.01 -11.61 -16.23
C THR A 166 14.27 -10.69 -17.42
N ALA A 167 15.29 -9.83 -17.34
CA ALA A 167 15.53 -8.80 -18.37
C ALA A 167 15.63 -9.37 -19.81
N THR A 168 16.01 -10.66 -19.97
CA THR A 168 16.06 -11.40 -21.25
C THR A 168 16.33 -12.89 -21.00
N PRO A 169 15.76 -13.85 -21.78
CA PRO A 169 14.79 -13.70 -22.87
C PRO A 169 13.35 -13.54 -22.38
N ASP A 170 12.55 -12.78 -23.14
CA ASP A 170 11.16 -12.46 -22.84
C ASP A 170 10.21 -13.60 -23.21
N LEU A 171 9.31 -13.99 -22.29
CA LEU A 171 8.25 -14.98 -22.52
C LEU A 171 6.88 -14.32 -22.78
N GLY A 172 6.79 -12.99 -22.72
CA GLY A 172 5.62 -12.15 -23.02
C GLY A 172 4.54 -12.19 -21.93
N ASN A 173 3.70 -11.14 -21.85
CA ASN A 173 2.90 -10.66 -20.68
C ASN A 173 1.76 -11.56 -20.11
N GLY A 174 1.59 -12.81 -20.54
CA GLY A 174 0.54 -13.70 -20.03
C GLY A 174 0.71 -14.19 -18.58
N THR A 175 -0.21 -13.84 -17.68
CA THR A 175 -0.34 -14.47 -16.34
C THR A 175 -1.57 -15.39 -16.28
N THR A 176 -1.45 -16.48 -15.52
CA THR A 176 -2.60 -17.24 -15.05
C THR A 176 -2.90 -16.80 -13.63
N ASN A 177 -4.09 -16.24 -13.43
CA ASN A 177 -4.50 -15.65 -12.16
C ASN A 177 -5.50 -16.57 -11.46
N ASP A 178 -5.17 -16.98 -10.24
CA ASP A 178 -5.97 -17.88 -9.41
C ASP A 178 -6.42 -17.16 -8.14
N ILE A 179 -7.64 -17.43 -7.70
CA ILE A 179 -8.06 -17.16 -6.32
C ILE A 179 -7.79 -18.42 -5.51
N LEU A 180 -6.85 -18.35 -4.57
CA LEU A 180 -6.41 -19.49 -3.75
C LEU A 180 -7.23 -19.68 -2.49
N GLY A 181 -7.90 -18.62 -2.02
CA GLY A 181 -8.73 -18.67 -0.84
C GLY A 181 -9.62 -17.44 -0.70
N LEU A 182 -10.57 -17.51 0.24
CA LEU A 182 -11.57 -16.48 0.54
C LEU A 182 -11.67 -16.29 2.05
N GLY A 183 -12.29 -15.19 2.49
CA GLY A 183 -12.43 -14.88 3.92
C GLY A 183 -11.08 -14.76 4.62
N GLY A 184 -10.95 -15.27 5.85
CA GLY A 184 -9.70 -15.18 6.63
C GLY A 184 -8.46 -15.79 5.94
N ALA A 185 -8.65 -16.64 4.92
CA ALA A 185 -7.58 -17.22 4.10
C ALA A 185 -7.55 -16.65 2.66
N ALA A 186 -8.09 -15.44 2.46
CA ALA A 186 -8.12 -14.80 1.15
C ALA A 186 -6.73 -14.70 0.55
N ALA A 187 -6.59 -15.17 -0.68
CA ALA A 187 -5.33 -15.07 -1.41
C ALA A 187 -5.59 -15.10 -2.91
N VAL A 188 -4.80 -14.34 -3.66
CA VAL A 188 -4.74 -14.39 -5.12
C VAL A 188 -3.31 -14.64 -5.54
N ARG A 189 -3.15 -15.37 -6.64
CA ARG A 189 -1.84 -15.69 -7.20
C ARG A 189 -1.84 -15.39 -8.67
N ALA A 190 -0.76 -14.77 -9.13
CA ALA A 190 -0.43 -14.67 -10.53
C ALA A 190 0.76 -15.56 -10.84
N THR A 191 0.60 -16.45 -11.81
CA THR A 191 1.64 -17.36 -12.27
C THR A 191 2.05 -16.99 -13.70
N SER A 192 3.33 -16.72 -13.89
CA SER A 192 3.93 -16.47 -15.20
C SER A 192 4.12 -17.75 -16.01
N LEU A 193 4.34 -17.63 -17.31
CA LEU A 193 4.40 -18.76 -18.26
C LEU A 193 5.52 -19.77 -17.98
N ASP A 194 6.60 -19.36 -17.33
CA ASP A 194 7.70 -20.22 -16.87
C ASP A 194 7.53 -20.73 -15.44
N GLY A 195 6.35 -20.55 -14.83
CA GLY A 195 5.95 -21.21 -13.59
C GLY A 195 6.31 -20.47 -12.30
N TRP A 196 6.96 -19.33 -12.38
CA TRP A 196 7.15 -18.45 -11.23
C TRP A 196 5.85 -17.74 -10.88
N ALA A 197 5.64 -17.49 -9.60
CA ALA A 197 4.41 -16.90 -9.11
C ALA A 197 4.64 -15.87 -8.01
N VAL A 198 3.70 -14.93 -7.91
CA VAL A 198 3.55 -14.03 -6.78
C VAL A 198 2.13 -14.19 -6.23
N THR A 199 2.01 -14.28 -4.91
CA THR A 199 0.73 -14.55 -4.25
C THR A 199 0.44 -13.51 -3.19
N LEU A 200 -0.42 -12.55 -3.48
CA LEU A 200 -0.97 -11.64 -2.48
C LEU A 200 -1.93 -12.40 -1.57
N ALA A 201 -1.55 -12.55 -0.29
CA ALA A 201 -2.33 -13.29 0.68
C ALA A 201 -2.67 -12.43 1.91
N ASN A 202 -3.81 -12.75 2.50
CA ASN A 202 -4.20 -12.30 3.82
C ASN A 202 -3.73 -13.34 4.83
N THR A 203 -3.13 -12.89 5.92
CA THR A 203 -2.65 -13.77 6.99
C THR A 203 -3.10 -13.35 8.37
N THR A 204 -4.05 -12.43 8.45
CA THR A 204 -4.71 -12.11 9.72
C THR A 204 -6.18 -12.47 9.65
N SER A 205 -6.70 -12.97 10.76
CA SER A 205 -8.13 -13.22 10.94
C SER A 205 -8.78 -12.18 11.87
N ALA A 206 -8.07 -11.11 12.21
CA ALA A 206 -8.52 -10.10 13.16
C ALA A 206 -9.36 -9.01 12.47
N SER A 207 -10.41 -8.56 13.16
CA SER A 207 -11.20 -7.32 12.93
C SER A 207 -11.91 -7.09 11.58
N ALA A 208 -11.70 -7.91 10.55
CA ALA A 208 -12.45 -7.84 9.29
C ALA A 208 -13.74 -8.68 9.33
N PHE A 209 -14.87 -8.09 8.92
CA PHE A 209 -16.13 -8.83 8.72
C PHE A 209 -16.12 -9.68 7.45
N SER A 210 -15.29 -9.30 6.46
CA SER A 210 -15.24 -9.91 5.14
C SER A 210 -13.88 -9.68 4.47
N ILE A 211 -13.38 -10.68 3.72
CA ILE A 211 -12.13 -10.64 2.93
C ILE A 211 -12.26 -11.46 1.62
N ALA A 212 -11.68 -10.99 0.50
CA ALA A 212 -11.69 -11.62 -0.85
C ALA A 212 -10.28 -11.63 -1.38
N GLY A 213 -9.99 -12.68 -2.15
CA GLY A 213 -9.18 -12.52 -3.33
C GLY A 213 -10.01 -12.04 -4.53
N TYR A 214 -9.52 -11.06 -5.27
CA TYR A 214 -10.15 -10.56 -6.49
C TYR A 214 -9.13 -10.53 -7.63
N VAL A 215 -9.56 -10.97 -8.82
CA VAL A 215 -8.81 -10.86 -10.07
C VAL A 215 -9.67 -10.05 -11.02
N ASP A 216 -9.16 -8.90 -11.49
CA ASP A 216 -9.86 -8.04 -12.43
C ASP A 216 -9.86 -8.69 -13.84
N PRO A 217 -11.03 -9.00 -14.43
CA PRO A 217 -11.09 -9.60 -15.76
C PRO A 217 -11.16 -8.57 -16.91
N LEU A 218 -11.25 -7.27 -16.63
CA LEU A 218 -11.67 -6.25 -17.61
C LEU A 218 -10.78 -5.00 -17.62
N SER A 219 -10.28 -4.57 -16.47
CA SER A 219 -9.52 -3.34 -16.31
C SER A 219 -8.15 -3.66 -15.75
N CYS A 220 -7.22 -4.02 -16.63
CA CYS A 220 -5.82 -3.98 -16.23
C CYS A 220 -5.47 -2.57 -15.74
N CYS A 221 -4.65 -2.59 -14.70
CA CYS A 221 -3.77 -1.52 -14.30
C CYS A 221 -4.48 -0.21 -13.93
N SER A 222 -5.65 -0.34 -13.29
CA SER A 222 -6.32 0.74 -12.56
C SER A 222 -6.79 0.23 -11.19
N PRO A 223 -6.89 1.10 -10.17
CA PRO A 223 -7.43 0.71 -8.88
C PRO A 223 -8.87 0.24 -9.03
N VAL A 224 -9.17 -0.92 -8.45
CA VAL A 224 -10.54 -1.43 -8.38
C VAL A 224 -11.17 -0.95 -7.08
N ASP A 225 -12.42 -0.52 -7.16
CA ASP A 225 -13.17 -0.10 -5.98
C ASP A 225 -13.38 -1.29 -5.01
N PRO A 226 -13.01 -1.17 -3.72
CA PRO A 226 -13.17 -2.26 -2.75
C PRO A 226 -14.63 -2.71 -2.60
N GLY A 227 -15.58 -1.80 -2.79
CA GLY A 227 -17.02 -2.08 -2.83
C GLY A 227 -17.41 -2.96 -4.02
N VAL A 228 -16.79 -2.78 -5.18
CA VAL A 228 -16.96 -3.67 -6.35
C VAL A 228 -16.34 -5.03 -6.09
N MET A 229 -15.10 -5.06 -5.57
CA MET A 229 -14.45 -6.31 -5.17
C MET A 229 -15.38 -7.11 -4.27
N LEU A 230 -16.03 -6.44 -3.29
CA LEU A 230 -17.02 -6.92 -2.30
C LEU A 230 -18.40 -7.28 -2.84
N ALA A 231 -18.86 -6.63 -3.90
CA ALA A 231 -20.21 -6.80 -4.40
C ALA A 231 -20.33 -8.00 -5.34
N LEU A 232 -19.27 -8.34 -6.08
CA LEU A 232 -19.21 -9.48 -7.01
C LEU A 232 -19.41 -10.85 -6.35
N LEU A 233 -19.52 -10.80 -5.04
CA LEU A 233 -19.58 -11.92 -4.13
C LEU A 233 -20.99 -12.33 -3.77
N HIS A 234 -21.95 -11.47 -4.10
CA HIS A 234 -23.36 -11.83 -4.10
C HIS A 234 -23.75 -12.68 -5.31
N LYS A 235 -22.82 -12.93 -6.25
CA LYS A 235 -23.00 -13.96 -7.28
C LYS A 235 -22.10 -15.18 -7.12
N GLN A 236 -20.93 -15.10 -6.45
CA GLN A 236 -20.21 -16.18 -5.72
C GLN A 236 -19.19 -15.56 -4.72
N LEU A 237 -19.26 -15.89 -3.41
CA LEU A 237 -18.83 -15.25 -2.11
C LEU A 237 -17.46 -14.52 -1.83
N VAL A 238 -17.61 -13.38 -1.08
CA VAL A 238 -16.93 -12.37 -0.16
C VAL A 238 -15.55 -11.61 -0.35
N ALA A 239 -15.46 -10.24 -0.08
CA ALA A 239 -14.30 -9.27 -0.25
C ALA A 239 -13.77 -8.46 0.95
N MET A 240 -12.56 -7.89 0.76
CA MET A 240 -11.71 -7.24 1.77
C MET A 240 -12.18 -5.84 2.15
N VAL A 241 -12.48 -5.72 3.44
CA VAL A 241 -12.92 -4.52 4.15
C VAL A 241 -12.21 -4.46 5.47
N LEU A 242 -11.32 -3.47 5.64
CA LEU A 242 -10.57 -3.25 6.87
C LEU A 242 -11.27 -2.22 7.76
N ARG A 243 -11.40 -2.54 9.05
CA ARG A 243 -11.25 -1.55 10.12
C ARG A 243 -10.22 -2.01 11.13
N ILE A 244 -9.14 -1.23 11.13
CA ILE A 244 -8.13 -1.00 12.16
C ILE A 244 -7.35 -2.25 12.63
N ALA A 245 -6.03 -2.09 12.53
CA ALA A 245 -4.92 -2.91 12.96
C ALA A 245 -4.60 -4.22 12.19
N GLN A 246 -3.61 -4.06 11.29
CA GLN A 246 -2.37 -4.85 11.23
C GLN A 246 -2.29 -6.08 10.27
N SER A 247 -1.15 -6.09 9.56
CA SER A 247 -0.34 -7.20 9.00
C SER A 247 -0.79 -8.00 7.75
N ILE A 248 -0.53 -7.53 6.55
CA ILE A 248 -0.58 -8.23 5.24
C ILE A 248 0.66 -9.12 5.05
N TRP A 249 0.51 -10.33 4.50
CA TRP A 249 1.61 -11.22 4.15
C TRP A 249 1.29 -12.06 2.89
N LEU A 250 2.12 -12.00 1.85
CA LEU A 250 2.07 -12.87 0.65
C LEU A 250 2.47 -14.33 0.97
N MET A 251 1.97 -15.34 0.24
CA MET A 251 2.28 -16.78 0.45
C MET A 251 2.71 -17.49 -0.85
N ILE A 252 4.00 -17.78 -1.04
CA ILE A 252 4.47 -18.76 -2.06
C ILE A 252 4.31 -20.17 -1.50
#